data_AF-A0A510KM89-F1
#
_entry.id   AF-A0A510KM89-F1
#
_cell.length_a   1.000
_cell.length_b   1.000
_cell.length_c   1.000
_cell.angle_alpha   90.00
_cell.angle_beta   90.00
_cell.angle_gamma   90.00
#
_symmetry.space_group_name_H-M   'P 1'
#
loop_
_entity.id
_entity.type
_entity.pdbx_description
1 polymer ?
#
loop_
_entity_poly.entity_id
_entity_poly.type
_entity_poly.pdbx_seq_one_letter_code
_entity_poly.pdbx_strand_id
1 'polypeptide(L)'
;MGNKNVINQTNRTILFEEINPEKMDILTLINDARDMDSLDDENVIEINRHLLVGSFKEFLEKLDPRIRCTVKHLINFMEDKYKVRMRVTDGYRSHAQQNELYKKGRTTKGPVVTRVKAGYSYHNYGLAIDVCTIENEKAYWREKDYKLFNNEAVKFGTEWGIKFKDKPHFQFRFGKTASQHYQDYKDRGNKLSYTP
;
A
#
# COMPACT_ATOMS: atom_id res chain seq x y z
N MET A 1 -27.39 15.11 16.21
CA MET A 1 -27.10 14.10 15.17
C MET A 1 -25.59 14.00 15.00
N GLY A 2 -24.96 12.99 15.60
CA GLY A 2 -23.48 12.86 15.62
C GLY A 2 -22.94 12.19 14.35
N ASN A 3 -22.02 12.85 13.66
CA ASN A 3 -21.30 12.33 12.49
C ASN A 3 -20.38 11.16 12.89
N LYS A 4 -20.74 9.94 12.49
CA LYS A 4 -20.06 8.68 12.88
C LYS A 4 -18.80 8.31 12.07
N ASN A 5 -18.22 9.20 11.27
CA ASN A 5 -17.12 8.85 10.34
C ASN A 5 -15.80 9.63 10.56
N VAL A 6 -15.60 10.21 11.74
CA VAL A 6 -14.33 10.86 12.09
C VAL A 6 -13.58 9.94 13.04
N ILE A 7 -12.51 9.30 12.55
CA ILE A 7 -11.52 8.66 13.40
C ILE A 7 -10.34 9.64 13.49
N ASN A 8 -10.03 10.10 14.69
CA ASN A 8 -8.79 10.83 14.93
C ASN A 8 -7.60 9.90 14.66
N GLN A 9 -6.61 10.44 13.97
CA GLN A 9 -5.43 9.75 13.47
C GLN A 9 -4.86 8.79 14.52
N THR A 10 -4.86 7.50 14.19
CA THR A 10 -4.09 6.48 14.91
C THR A 10 -2.97 6.04 13.97
N ASN A 11 -1.82 5.65 14.51
CA ASN A 11 -0.53 5.31 13.89
C ASN A 11 -0.55 4.33 12.67
N ARG A 12 -1.41 4.56 11.67
CA ARG A 12 -1.72 3.67 10.54
C ARG A 12 -1.56 4.35 9.19
N THR A 13 -1.08 5.59 9.16
CA THR A 13 -0.95 6.38 7.93
C THR A 13 0.49 6.79 7.74
N ILE A 14 1.04 6.47 6.57
CA ILE A 14 2.40 6.79 6.15
C ILE A 14 2.42 8.24 5.62
N LEU A 15 3.42 9.07 5.94
CA LEU A 15 3.46 10.51 5.66
C LEU A 15 4.75 10.91 4.91
N PHE A 16 4.84 10.71 3.60
CA PHE A 16 6.07 10.94 2.80
C PHE A 16 6.55 12.42 2.64
N GLU A 17 6.36 13.32 3.60
CA GLU A 17 6.30 14.76 3.26
C GLU A 17 7.11 15.75 4.08
N GLU A 18 8.29 15.39 4.56
CA GLU A 18 9.32 16.41 4.78
C GLU A 18 10.69 15.86 4.37
N ILE A 19 11.10 16.16 3.13
CA ILE A 19 12.53 16.15 2.77
C ILE A 19 13.04 17.54 3.16
N ASN A 20 13.89 17.58 4.18
CA ASN A 20 14.50 18.80 4.70
C ASN A 20 15.19 19.58 3.56
N PRO A 21 14.77 20.82 3.24
CA PRO A 21 15.36 21.61 2.14
C PRO A 21 16.79 22.08 2.41
N GLU A 22 17.31 21.92 3.64
CA GLU A 22 18.70 22.22 3.99
C GLU A 22 19.64 20.99 3.93
N LYS A 23 19.15 19.81 3.54
CA LYS A 23 19.95 18.57 3.47
C LYS A 23 19.87 17.89 2.11
N MET A 24 20.98 17.22 1.74
CA MET A 24 21.16 16.49 0.48
C MET A 24 20.06 15.45 0.24
N ASP A 25 19.50 15.44 -0.97
CA ASP A 25 18.52 14.45 -1.40
C ASP A 25 19.18 13.13 -1.86
N ILE A 26 18.35 12.09 -2.07
CA ILE A 26 18.83 10.76 -2.45
C ILE A 26 19.52 10.75 -3.82
N LEU A 27 19.18 11.67 -4.72
CA LEU A 27 19.83 11.80 -6.02
C LEU A 27 21.24 12.41 -5.87
N THR A 28 21.42 13.31 -4.89
CA THR A 28 22.69 13.96 -4.55
C THR A 28 23.61 13.00 -3.78
N LEU A 29 23.06 12.24 -2.83
CA LEU A 29 23.80 11.20 -2.09
C LEU A 29 24.30 10.05 -3.00
N ILE A 30 23.51 9.66 -4.00
CA ILE A 30 23.93 8.64 -4.98
C ILE A 30 25.02 9.19 -5.92
N ASN A 31 25.00 10.50 -6.20
CA ASN A 31 26.02 11.13 -7.02
C ASN A 31 27.38 11.26 -6.30
N ASP A 32 27.39 11.29 -4.97
CA ASP A 32 28.61 11.24 -4.13
C ASP A 32 29.05 9.81 -3.78
N ALA A 33 28.18 8.81 -3.94
CA ALA A 33 28.49 7.40 -3.72
C ALA A 33 29.03 6.68 -4.97
N ARG A 34 29.45 7.42 -6.00
CA ARG A 34 29.89 6.85 -7.30
C ARG A 34 31.08 5.89 -7.20
N ASP A 35 31.80 5.89 -6.08
CA ASP A 35 32.93 5.02 -5.79
C ASP A 35 32.71 4.09 -4.56
N MET A 36 31.46 3.88 -4.13
CA MET A 36 31.12 2.98 -3.01
C MET A 36 30.25 1.81 -3.48
N ASP A 37 30.73 0.58 -3.29
CA ASP A 37 30.00 -0.64 -3.67
C ASP A 37 28.76 -0.91 -2.78
N SER A 38 28.68 -0.28 -1.60
CA SER A 38 27.54 -0.37 -0.68
C SER A 38 27.49 0.84 0.26
N LEU A 39 26.28 1.26 0.63
CA LEU A 39 26.06 2.20 1.73
C LEU A 39 26.07 1.45 3.06
N ASP A 40 26.72 2.00 4.08
CA ASP A 40 26.68 1.44 5.44
C ASP A 40 25.30 1.58 6.09
N ASP A 41 25.07 0.75 7.12
CA ASP A 41 23.78 0.65 7.80
C ASP A 41 23.35 1.98 8.47
N GLU A 42 24.31 2.80 8.90
CA GLU A 42 24.02 4.09 9.56
C GLU A 42 23.45 5.11 8.57
N ASN A 43 24.03 5.18 7.38
CA ASN A 43 23.56 6.04 6.28
C ASN A 43 22.18 5.58 5.76
N VAL A 44 21.94 4.27 5.68
CA VAL A 44 20.62 3.73 5.33
C VAL A 44 19.58 4.08 6.40
N ILE A 45 19.94 4.05 7.68
CA ILE A 45 19.06 4.44 8.79
C ILE A 45 18.75 5.95 8.75
N GLU A 46 19.71 6.80 8.41
CA GLU A 46 19.50 8.25 8.31
C GLU A 46 18.59 8.61 7.12
N ILE A 47 18.79 8.00 5.95
CA ILE A 47 17.90 8.13 4.79
C ILE A 47 16.47 7.68 5.14
N ASN A 48 16.32 6.56 5.83
CA ASN A 48 15.00 6.06 6.26
C ASN A 48 14.33 6.97 7.30
N ARG A 49 15.10 7.62 8.19
CA ARG A 49 14.59 8.62 9.14
C ARG A 49 14.08 9.88 8.45
N HIS A 50 14.73 10.30 7.36
CA HIS A 50 14.38 11.51 6.62
C HIS A 50 13.31 11.30 5.52
N LEU A 51 12.90 10.06 5.23
CA LEU A 51 11.85 9.74 4.24
C LEU A 51 10.43 9.57 4.83
N LEU A 52 10.22 9.90 6.12
CA LEU A 52 8.94 9.83 6.85
C LEU A 52 7.97 8.72 6.36
N VAL A 53 8.41 7.47 6.54
CA VAL A 53 7.48 6.33 6.59
C VAL A 53 7.58 5.75 7.98
N GLY A 54 6.52 5.93 8.78
CA GLY A 54 6.42 5.40 10.15
C GLY A 54 6.66 3.89 10.29
N SER A 55 6.78 3.17 9.17
CA SER A 55 7.50 1.89 9.11
C SER A 55 7.78 1.52 7.65
N PHE A 56 8.89 2.02 7.09
CA PHE A 56 9.41 1.49 5.80
C PHE A 56 9.55 -0.04 5.85
N LYS A 57 9.87 -0.57 7.04
CA LYS A 57 9.79 -1.99 7.37
C LYS A 57 8.42 -2.61 7.08
N GLU A 58 7.31 -2.01 7.52
CA GLU A 58 5.97 -2.54 7.19
C GLU A 58 5.69 -2.44 5.69
N PHE A 59 6.17 -1.42 5.00
CA PHE A 59 6.03 -1.35 3.54
C PHE A 59 6.74 -2.52 2.85
N LEU A 60 7.96 -2.86 3.30
CA LEU A 60 8.69 -4.04 2.81
C LEU A 60 7.97 -5.34 3.19
N GLU A 61 7.48 -5.47 4.41
CA GLU A 61 6.79 -6.69 4.86
C GLU A 61 5.42 -6.87 4.20
N LYS A 62 4.70 -5.76 3.96
CA LYS A 62 3.31 -5.80 3.49
C LYS A 62 3.15 -5.84 1.99
N LEU A 63 4.18 -5.57 1.20
CA LEU A 63 4.09 -5.57 -0.25
C LEU A 63 5.10 -6.52 -0.87
N ASP A 64 4.63 -7.28 -1.86
CA ASP A 64 5.49 -8.10 -2.70
C ASP A 64 6.54 -7.20 -3.38
N PRO A 65 7.84 -7.59 -3.38
CA PRO A 65 8.92 -6.82 -3.99
C PRO A 65 8.60 -6.31 -5.41
N ARG A 66 7.87 -7.10 -6.19
CA ARG A 66 7.52 -6.77 -7.59
C ARG A 66 6.62 -5.55 -7.72
N ILE A 67 5.87 -5.18 -6.67
CA ILE A 67 4.93 -4.06 -6.72
C ILE A 67 5.44 -2.82 -5.99
N ARG A 68 6.47 -2.94 -5.14
CA ARG A 68 6.96 -1.86 -4.28
C ARG A 68 7.35 -0.60 -5.07
N CYS A 69 8.17 -0.76 -6.11
CA CYS A 69 8.61 0.37 -6.93
C CYS A 69 7.43 1.04 -7.64
N THR A 70 6.50 0.25 -8.18
CA THR A 70 5.31 0.77 -8.86
C THR A 70 4.41 1.54 -7.91
N VAL A 71 4.15 1.01 -6.72
CA VAL A 71 3.32 1.68 -5.70
C VAL A 71 3.98 2.99 -5.25
N LYS A 72 5.29 2.97 -4.99
CA LYS A 72 6.06 4.18 -4.64
C LYS A 72 5.97 5.22 -5.76
N HIS A 73 6.20 4.80 -7.00
CA HIS A 73 6.15 5.68 -8.16
C HIS A 73 4.76 6.31 -8.32
N LEU A 74 3.69 5.53 -8.18
CA LEU A 74 2.32 6.04 -8.27
C LEU A 74 2.03 7.10 -7.20
N ILE A 75 2.45 6.89 -5.95
CA ILE A 75 2.28 7.88 -4.86
C ILE A 75 2.97 9.20 -5.22
N ASN A 76 4.24 9.14 -5.62
CA ASN A 76 5.00 10.34 -5.97
C ASN A 76 4.41 11.03 -7.20
N PHE A 77 4.04 10.27 -8.23
CA PHE A 77 3.46 10.79 -9.45
C PHE A 77 2.13 11.52 -9.19
N MET A 78 1.28 10.98 -8.31
CA MET A 78 0.02 11.62 -7.92
C MET A 78 0.25 12.98 -7.23
N GLU A 79 1.25 13.04 -6.36
CA GLU A 79 1.65 14.27 -5.68
C GLU A 79 2.22 15.29 -6.67
N ASP A 80 3.22 14.89 -7.46
CA ASP A 80 3.96 15.80 -8.34
C ASP A 80 3.05 16.43 -9.39
N LYS A 81 2.24 15.60 -10.06
CA LYS A 81 1.44 15.99 -11.22
C LYS A 81 0.10 16.61 -10.84
N TYR A 82 -0.57 16.09 -9.80
CA TYR A 82 -1.94 16.48 -9.46
C TYR A 82 -2.05 17.22 -8.13
N LYS A 83 -0.95 17.33 -7.36
CA LYS A 83 -0.96 17.88 -5.99
C LYS A 83 -1.94 17.13 -5.09
N VAL A 84 -2.00 15.80 -5.26
CA VAL A 84 -2.87 14.90 -4.50
C VAL A 84 -2.03 13.94 -3.67
N ARG A 85 -2.11 14.09 -2.34
CA ARG A 85 -1.41 13.24 -1.38
C ARG A 85 -2.07 11.88 -1.24
N MET A 86 -1.83 10.99 -2.20
CA MET A 86 -2.27 9.60 -2.12
C MET A 86 -1.47 8.86 -1.04
N ARG A 87 -2.13 8.04 -0.21
CA ARG A 87 -1.49 7.20 0.82
C ARG A 87 -2.07 5.78 0.84
N VAL A 88 -1.21 4.81 1.11
CA VAL A 88 -1.61 3.41 1.33
C VAL A 88 -2.13 3.25 2.74
N THR A 89 -3.35 2.73 2.87
CA THR A 89 -4.03 2.45 4.13
C THR A 89 -4.03 0.98 4.50
N ASP A 90 -3.93 0.09 3.52
CA ASP A 90 -3.80 -1.36 3.75
C ASP A 90 -2.96 -2.02 2.65
N GLY A 91 -2.31 -3.14 2.99
CA GLY A 91 -1.40 -3.90 2.13
C GLY A 91 -1.60 -5.40 2.36
N TYR A 92 -0.53 -6.15 2.67
CA TYR A 92 -0.66 -7.56 3.06
C TYR A 92 -1.61 -7.74 4.25
N ARG A 93 -2.49 -8.72 4.10
CA ARG A 93 -3.41 -9.19 5.14
C ARG A 93 -3.33 -10.69 5.23
N SER A 94 -3.01 -11.24 6.39
CA SER A 94 -2.95 -12.69 6.58
C SER A 94 -4.30 -13.36 6.36
N HIS A 95 -4.30 -14.67 6.13
CA HIS A 95 -5.53 -15.45 5.98
C HIS A 95 -6.42 -15.37 7.24
N ALA A 96 -5.81 -15.35 8.43
CA ALA A 96 -6.52 -15.16 9.69
C ALA A 96 -7.21 -13.79 9.74
N GLN A 97 -6.48 -12.71 9.43
CA GLN A 97 -7.05 -11.36 9.37
C GLN A 97 -8.18 -11.25 8.34
N GLN A 98 -8.04 -11.87 7.17
CA GLN A 98 -9.09 -11.90 6.14
C GLN A 98 -10.34 -12.65 6.62
N ASN A 99 -10.18 -13.76 7.34
CA ASN A 99 -11.30 -14.47 7.94
C ASN A 99 -12.04 -13.63 8.98
N GLU A 100 -11.32 -12.87 9.81
CA GLU A 100 -11.95 -11.92 10.76
C GLU A 100 -12.74 -10.83 10.05
N LEU A 101 -12.24 -10.29 8.93
CA LEU A 101 -13.00 -9.35 8.10
C LEU A 101 -14.22 -10.01 7.46
N TYR A 102 -14.11 -11.26 7.00
CA TYR A 102 -15.21 -11.99 6.39
C TYR A 102 -16.35 -12.26 7.38
N LYS A 103 -16.05 -12.45 8.68
CA LYS A 103 -17.06 -12.64 9.74
C LYS A 103 -17.95 -11.40 9.98
N LYS A 104 -17.44 -10.19 9.74
CA LYS A 104 -18.19 -8.94 9.97
C LYS A 104 -19.46 -8.86 9.13
N GLY A 105 -20.58 -8.55 9.79
CA GLY A 105 -21.90 -8.50 9.17
C GLY A 105 -22.47 -9.86 8.76
N ARG A 106 -21.84 -10.95 9.18
CA ARG A 106 -22.31 -12.33 8.97
C ARG A 106 -22.51 -13.04 10.30
N THR A 107 -21.40 -13.23 11.03
CA THR A 107 -21.38 -13.89 12.35
C THR A 107 -21.04 -12.93 13.48
N THR A 108 -20.55 -11.73 13.15
CA THR A 108 -20.33 -10.64 14.11
C THR A 108 -21.09 -9.38 13.70
N LYS A 109 -21.40 -8.51 14.66
CA LYS A 109 -22.12 -7.25 14.43
C LYS A 109 -21.32 -6.30 13.52
N GLY A 110 -22.02 -5.44 12.77
CA GLY A 110 -21.43 -4.42 11.90
C GLY A 110 -21.70 -4.66 10.41
N PRO A 111 -21.22 -3.77 9.52
CA PRO A 111 -21.41 -3.91 8.09
C PRO A 111 -20.52 -5.03 7.50
N VAL A 112 -20.96 -5.61 6.39
CA VAL A 112 -20.13 -6.50 5.58
C VAL A 112 -19.05 -5.67 4.89
N VAL A 113 -17.79 -5.85 5.29
CA VAL A 113 -16.64 -5.10 4.75
C VAL A 113 -15.88 -5.85 3.65
N THR A 114 -16.13 -7.16 3.49
CA THR A 114 -15.56 -7.94 2.40
C THR A 114 -16.49 -9.07 1.98
N ARG A 115 -16.41 -9.44 0.69
CA ARG A 115 -17.16 -10.55 0.10
C ARG A 115 -16.30 -11.78 -0.18
N VAL A 116 -14.97 -11.66 -0.04
CA VAL A 116 -14.03 -12.74 -0.36
C VAL A 116 -13.51 -13.40 0.92
N LYS A 117 -13.46 -14.73 0.90
CA LYS A 117 -12.86 -15.55 1.97
C LYS A 117 -11.33 -15.45 1.94
N ALA A 118 -10.67 -15.88 3.02
CA ALA A 118 -9.23 -16.05 3.01
C ALA A 118 -8.77 -16.95 1.85
N GLY A 119 -7.66 -16.58 1.23
CA GLY A 119 -7.14 -17.22 0.02
C GLY A 119 -7.69 -16.62 -1.28
N TYR A 120 -8.74 -15.80 -1.22
CA TYR A 120 -9.36 -15.23 -2.41
C TYR A 120 -9.22 -13.70 -2.48
N SER A 121 -8.33 -13.13 -1.69
CA SER A 121 -7.96 -11.71 -1.73
C SER A 121 -6.50 -11.55 -2.13
N TYR A 122 -6.18 -10.61 -3.03
CA TYR A 122 -4.79 -10.29 -3.40
C TYR A 122 -4.00 -9.70 -2.23
N HIS A 123 -4.66 -9.11 -1.23
CA HIS A 123 -4.02 -8.73 0.03
C HIS A 123 -3.41 -9.94 0.75
N ASN A 124 -3.92 -11.17 0.55
CA ASN A 124 -3.35 -12.37 1.15
C ASN A 124 -1.97 -12.75 0.61
N TYR A 125 -1.50 -12.04 -0.42
CA TYR A 125 -0.24 -12.29 -1.10
C TYR A 125 0.65 -11.05 -1.18
N GLY A 126 0.28 -9.93 -0.54
CA GLY A 126 1.01 -8.66 -0.66
C GLY A 126 0.91 -8.04 -2.06
N LEU A 127 -0.11 -8.43 -2.83
CA LEU A 127 -0.31 -8.05 -4.23
C LEU A 127 -1.43 -7.01 -4.41
N ALA A 128 -1.88 -6.39 -3.33
CA ALA A 128 -2.89 -5.35 -3.37
C ALA A 128 -2.65 -4.29 -2.31
N ILE A 129 -3.15 -3.10 -2.61
CA ILE A 129 -3.17 -1.95 -1.71
C ILE A 129 -4.56 -1.34 -1.68
N ASP A 130 -4.95 -0.86 -0.50
CA ASP A 130 -6.05 0.09 -0.37
C ASP A 130 -5.45 1.46 -0.14
N VAL A 131 -5.99 2.50 -0.78
CA VAL A 131 -5.47 3.87 -0.69
C VAL A 131 -6.51 4.89 -0.26
N CYS A 132 -6.07 6.05 0.22
CA CYS A 132 -6.89 7.23 0.45
C CYS A 132 -6.13 8.50 0.06
N THR A 133 -6.83 9.64 0.09
CA THR A 133 -6.21 10.96 -0.06
C THR A 133 -6.01 11.59 1.32
N ILE A 134 -4.89 12.27 1.54
CA ILE A 134 -4.66 13.11 2.71
C ILE A 134 -4.78 14.59 2.33
N GLU A 135 -5.57 15.35 3.06
CA GLU A 135 -5.64 16.80 2.94
C GLU A 135 -5.71 17.41 4.33
N ASN A 136 -4.88 18.42 4.62
CA ASN A 136 -4.80 19.05 5.95
C ASN A 136 -4.72 18.01 7.09
N GLU A 137 -3.84 17.02 6.91
CA GLU A 137 -3.59 15.91 7.84
C GLU A 137 -4.78 14.95 8.06
N LYS A 138 -5.86 15.10 7.29
CA LYS A 138 -7.05 14.26 7.38
C LYS A 138 -7.17 13.31 6.20
N ALA A 139 -7.60 12.08 6.49
CA ALA A 139 -7.83 11.05 5.48
C ALA A 139 -9.23 11.14 4.86
N TYR A 140 -9.29 11.05 3.54
CA TYR A 140 -10.50 11.15 2.75
C TYR A 140 -10.63 9.97 1.77
N TRP A 141 -11.80 9.32 1.79
CA TRP A 141 -12.18 8.27 0.85
C TRP A 141 -13.20 8.79 -0.16
N ARG A 142 -12.73 9.57 -1.14
CA ARG A 142 -13.61 10.26 -2.11
C ARG A 142 -13.58 9.59 -3.46
N GLU A 143 -14.76 9.42 -4.05
CA GLU A 143 -14.92 8.79 -5.36
C GLU A 143 -14.17 9.51 -6.49
N LYS A 144 -14.13 10.85 -6.45
CA LYS A 144 -13.41 11.66 -7.45
C LYS A 144 -11.92 11.31 -7.49
N ASP A 145 -11.32 11.05 -6.32
CA ASP A 145 -9.90 10.77 -6.19
C ASP A 145 -9.59 9.35 -6.72
N TYR A 146 -10.46 8.37 -6.45
CA TYR A 146 -10.28 7.00 -6.96
C TYR A 146 -10.36 6.88 -8.47
N LYS A 147 -11.22 7.68 -9.12
CA LYS A 147 -11.26 7.74 -10.59
C LYS A 147 -9.92 8.23 -11.15
N LEU A 148 -9.35 9.26 -10.52
CA LEU A 148 -8.04 9.79 -10.90
C LEU A 148 -6.93 8.76 -10.66
N PHE A 149 -6.86 8.18 -9.45
CA PHE A 149 -5.87 7.14 -9.12
C PHE A 149 -5.94 5.99 -10.11
N ASN A 150 -7.15 5.52 -10.44
CA ASN A 150 -7.33 4.45 -11.41
C ASN A 150 -6.79 4.79 -12.79
N ASN A 151 -7.16 5.96 -13.33
CA ASN A 151 -6.73 6.36 -14.67
C ASN A 151 -5.21 6.38 -14.81
N GLU A 152 -4.49 6.70 -13.74
CA GLU A 152 -3.02 6.71 -13.74
C GLU A 152 -2.42 5.34 -13.39
N ALA A 153 -2.95 4.66 -12.37
CA ALA A 153 -2.44 3.38 -11.89
C ALA A 153 -2.49 2.28 -12.97
N VAL A 154 -3.50 2.26 -13.84
CA VAL A 154 -3.59 1.25 -14.92
C VAL A 154 -2.44 1.37 -15.92
N LYS A 155 -1.87 2.58 -16.09
CA LYS A 155 -0.71 2.82 -16.97
C LYS A 155 0.55 2.15 -16.44
N PHE A 156 0.59 1.84 -15.14
CA PHE A 156 1.70 1.18 -14.47
C PHE A 156 1.43 -0.31 -14.19
N GLY A 157 0.47 -0.92 -14.89
CA GLY A 157 0.18 -2.35 -14.80
C GLY A 157 -0.66 -2.77 -13.58
N THR A 158 -1.30 -1.83 -12.90
CA THR A 158 -2.29 -2.14 -11.86
C THR A 158 -3.65 -2.47 -12.48
N GLU A 159 -4.42 -3.32 -11.81
CA GLU A 159 -5.83 -3.50 -12.10
C GLU A 159 -6.68 -2.87 -10.99
N TRP A 160 -7.72 -2.14 -11.38
CA TRP A 160 -8.70 -1.62 -10.43
C TRP A 160 -9.53 -2.75 -9.84
N GLY A 161 -9.74 -2.72 -8.53
CA GLY A 161 -10.62 -3.67 -7.84
C GLY A 161 -12.01 -3.75 -8.46
N ILE A 162 -12.46 -4.98 -8.69
CA ILE A 162 -13.83 -5.45 -8.97
C ILE A 162 -14.83 -4.30 -9.27
N LYS A 163 -14.74 -3.75 -10.48
CA LYS A 163 -15.64 -2.77 -11.12
C LYS A 163 -16.64 -2.09 -10.14
N PHE A 164 -16.26 -0.90 -9.67
CA PHE A 164 -17.10 0.12 -9.02
C PHE A 164 -17.51 -0.09 -7.55
N LYS A 165 -17.34 -1.26 -6.94
CA LYS A 165 -17.76 -1.50 -5.54
C LYS A 165 -16.65 -1.30 -4.50
N ASP A 166 -15.42 -1.66 -4.83
CA ASP A 166 -14.27 -1.55 -3.92
C ASP A 166 -13.31 -0.46 -4.39
N LYS A 167 -13.76 0.79 -4.26
CA LYS A 167 -13.11 1.96 -4.88
C LYS A 167 -11.67 2.22 -4.41
N PRO A 168 -11.31 2.02 -3.12
CA PRO A 168 -9.95 2.21 -2.63
C PRO A 168 -8.94 1.16 -3.12
N HIS A 169 -9.41 0.05 -3.68
CA HIS A 169 -8.62 -1.16 -3.89
C HIS A 169 -7.91 -1.19 -5.25
N PHE A 170 -6.59 -1.44 -5.21
CA PHE A 170 -5.73 -1.67 -6.36
C PHE A 170 -4.99 -2.99 -6.21
N GLN A 171 -4.91 -3.78 -7.29
CA GLN A 171 -4.30 -5.11 -7.25
C GLN A 171 -3.41 -5.38 -8.46
N PHE A 172 -2.44 -6.27 -8.26
CA PHE A 172 -1.46 -6.68 -9.26
C PHE A 172 -1.59 -8.18 -9.49
N ARG A 173 -2.17 -8.56 -10.63
CA ARG A 173 -2.52 -9.96 -10.88
C ARG A 173 -1.38 -10.82 -11.37
N PHE A 174 -0.45 -10.23 -12.13
CA PHE A 174 0.62 -10.96 -12.80
C PHE A 174 0.10 -12.16 -13.61
N GLY A 175 -1.01 -11.96 -14.35
CA GLY A 175 -1.64 -13.00 -15.16
C GLY A 175 -2.38 -14.11 -14.39
N LYS A 176 -2.37 -14.08 -13.05
CA LYS A 176 -3.00 -15.09 -12.21
C LYS A 176 -4.30 -14.58 -11.58
N THR A 177 -5.20 -15.52 -11.30
CA THR A 177 -6.38 -15.31 -10.46
C THR A 177 -6.02 -15.44 -8.98
N ALA A 178 -6.88 -14.94 -8.08
CA ALA A 178 -6.67 -15.13 -6.64
C ALA A 178 -6.59 -16.62 -6.26
N SER A 179 -7.39 -17.48 -6.91
CA SER A 179 -7.34 -18.93 -6.69
C SER A 179 -6.01 -19.56 -7.09
N GLN A 180 -5.38 -19.07 -8.16
CA GLN A 180 -4.05 -19.55 -8.57
C GLN A 180 -2.98 -19.07 -7.59
N HIS A 181 -3.03 -17.81 -7.14
CA HIS A 181 -2.13 -17.34 -6.07
C HIS A 181 -2.31 -18.12 -4.77
N TYR A 182 -3.55 -18.55 -4.47
CA TYR A 182 -3.80 -19.41 -3.32
C TYR A 182 -3.17 -20.79 -3.46
N GLN A 183 -3.26 -21.38 -4.66
CA GLN A 183 -2.61 -22.65 -4.91
C GLN A 183 -1.09 -22.53 -4.76
N ASP A 184 -0.48 -21.53 -5.40
CA ASP A 184 0.94 -21.24 -5.25
C ASP A 184 1.36 -21.06 -3.78
N TYR A 185 0.54 -20.37 -2.98
CA TYR A 185 0.81 -20.15 -1.54
C TYR A 185 0.82 -21.47 -0.76
N LYS A 186 -0.11 -22.37 -1.05
CA LYS A 186 -0.16 -23.71 -0.43
C LYS A 186 1.02 -24.56 -0.88
N ASP A 187 1.37 -24.51 -2.16
CA ASP A 187 2.48 -25.27 -2.74
C ASP A 187 3.83 -24.86 -2.13
N ARG A 188 3.96 -23.59 -1.70
CA ARG A 188 5.09 -23.08 -0.92
C ARG A 188 5.05 -23.42 0.59
N GLY A 189 4.15 -24.31 1.02
CA GLY A 189 3.99 -24.65 2.43
C GLY A 189 3.36 -23.53 3.25
N ASN A 190 2.37 -22.82 2.68
CA ASN A 190 1.69 -21.67 3.28
C ASN A 190 2.62 -20.46 3.52
N LYS A 191 3.51 -20.18 2.55
CA LYS A 191 4.44 -19.05 2.59
C LYS A 191 4.19 -18.05 1.45
N LEU A 192 4.47 -16.78 1.73
CA LEU A 192 4.49 -15.72 0.71
C LEU A 192 5.64 -15.96 -0.27
N SER A 193 5.51 -15.45 -1.49
CA SER A 193 6.54 -15.55 -2.54
C SER A 193 7.86 -14.86 -2.19
N TYR A 194 7.85 -13.99 -1.18
CA TYR A 194 8.95 -13.11 -0.81
C TYR A 194 9.36 -13.24 0.65
N THR A 195 8.89 -14.30 1.32
CA THR A 195 9.34 -14.68 2.67
C THR A 195 10.27 -15.89 2.58
N PRO A 196 11.38 -15.93 3.35
CA PRO A 196 12.29 -17.08 3.43
C PRO A 196 11.59 -18.42 3.76
#